data_AF-A0A810NVI8-F1
#
_entry.id   AF-A0A810NVI8-F1
#
_cell.length_a   1.000
_cell.length_b   1.000
_cell.length_c   1.000
_cell.angle_alpha   90.00
_cell.angle_beta   90.00
_cell.angle_gamma   90.00
#
_symmetry.space_group_name_H-M   'P 1'
#
loop_
_entity.id
_entity.type
_entity.pdbx_description
1 polymer ?
#
loop_
_entity_poly.entity_id
_entity_poly.type
_entity_poly.pdbx_seq_one_letter_code
_entity_poly.pdbx_strand_id
1 'polypeptide(L)'
;MTKQVAVPTRDSSDQDLIEFAHTYNGYELHGGMEGLTMLFDVVRDHWAQTGRLPGNIDVLRACLFYAVRGHRHSGGYEPFGQDPFVAALIESIRDQAGDLLPAKGTVV
;
A
#
# COMPACT_ATOMS: atom_id res chain seq x y z
N MET A 1 -14.19 4.75 -18.25
CA MET A 1 -14.40 3.69 -17.25
C MET A 1 -13.13 3.58 -16.43
N THR A 2 -13.19 3.82 -15.13
CA THR A 2 -12.02 3.63 -14.24
C THR A 2 -11.76 2.14 -14.12
N LYS A 3 -10.54 1.68 -14.44
CA LYS A 3 -10.17 0.27 -14.33
C LYS A 3 -10.35 -0.19 -12.88
N GLN A 4 -11.14 -1.22 -12.65
CA GLN A 4 -11.25 -1.87 -11.33
C GLN A 4 -10.15 -2.91 -11.17
N VAL A 5 -9.65 -3.05 -9.95
CA VAL A 5 -8.58 -3.98 -9.58
C VAL A 5 -9.03 -4.80 -8.38
N ALA A 6 -8.73 -6.10 -8.41
CA ALA A 6 -9.02 -6.98 -7.28
C ALA A 6 -8.11 -6.61 -6.11
N VAL A 7 -8.69 -6.50 -4.92
CA VAL A 7 -7.92 -6.35 -3.68
C VAL A 7 -7.35 -7.72 -3.32
N PRO A 8 -6.03 -7.88 -3.21
CA PRO A 8 -5.44 -9.16 -2.85
C PRO A 8 -5.83 -9.56 -1.41
N THR A 9 -5.65 -10.84 -1.12
CA THR A 9 -5.72 -11.38 0.24
C THR A 9 -4.33 -11.40 0.86
N ARG A 10 -4.25 -11.63 2.17
CA ARG A 10 -2.98 -11.85 2.86
C ARG A 10 -2.18 -13.06 2.33
N ASP A 11 -2.88 -14.05 1.79
CA ASP A 11 -2.27 -15.27 1.22
C ASP A 11 -1.91 -15.12 -0.27
N SER A 12 -2.11 -13.93 -0.85
CA SER A 12 -1.74 -13.67 -2.25
C SER A 12 -0.21 -13.64 -2.40
N SER A 13 0.27 -13.88 -3.62
CA SER A 13 1.71 -13.87 -3.86
C SER A 13 2.30 -12.47 -3.73
N ASP A 14 3.59 -12.35 -3.42
CA ASP A 14 4.29 -11.06 -3.39
C ASP A 14 4.12 -10.30 -4.71
N GLN A 15 4.09 -11.02 -5.84
CA GLN A 15 3.85 -10.42 -7.14
C GLN A 15 2.46 -9.77 -7.22
N ASP A 16 1.40 -10.45 -6.77
CA ASP A 16 0.04 -9.89 -6.76
C ASP A 16 -0.05 -8.65 -5.86
N LEU A 17 0.62 -8.67 -4.71
CA LEU A 17 0.68 -7.52 -3.79
C LEU A 17 1.39 -6.32 -4.44
N ILE A 18 2.52 -6.57 -5.10
CA ILE A 18 3.31 -5.54 -5.79
C ILE A 18 2.55 -4.96 -6.99
N GLU A 19 1.92 -5.83 -7.80
CA GLU A 19 1.10 -5.41 -8.93
C GLU A 19 -0.08 -4.56 -8.47
N PHE A 20 -0.78 -5.00 -7.42
CA PHE A 20 -1.87 -4.23 -6.82
C PHE A 20 -1.40 -2.86 -6.32
N ALA A 21 -0.27 -2.78 -5.62
CA ALA A 21 0.29 -1.52 -5.14
C ALA A 21 0.57 -0.52 -6.30
N HIS A 22 1.08 -1.01 -7.44
CA HIS A 22 1.35 -0.20 -8.62
C HIS A 22 0.09 0.29 -9.37
N THR A 23 -1.10 -0.22 -9.01
CA THR A 23 -2.38 0.37 -9.46
C THR A 23 -2.69 1.70 -8.76
N TYR A 24 -1.83 2.11 -7.83
CA TYR A 24 -1.81 3.41 -7.17
C TYR A 24 -0.51 4.15 -7.50
N ASN A 25 -0.57 5.47 -7.68
CA ASN A 25 0.63 6.30 -7.78
C ASN A 25 0.65 7.33 -6.65
N GLY A 26 1.37 7.00 -5.58
CA GLY A 26 1.46 7.87 -4.41
C GLY A 26 2.17 9.19 -4.69
N TYR A 27 3.05 9.26 -5.70
CA TYR A 27 3.77 10.49 -6.01
C TYR A 27 2.85 11.59 -6.55
N GLU A 28 1.97 11.26 -7.49
CA GLU A 28 1.04 12.25 -8.07
C GLU A 28 0.03 12.76 -7.04
N LEU A 29 -0.38 11.88 -6.12
CA LEU A 29 -1.50 12.15 -5.21
C LEU A 29 -1.07 12.78 -3.88
N HIS A 30 0.20 12.63 -3.48
CA HIS A 30 0.69 13.09 -2.17
C HIS A 30 1.88 14.06 -2.25
N GLY A 31 2.00 14.81 -3.36
CA GLY A 31 3.01 15.87 -3.46
C GLY A 31 4.43 15.35 -3.68
N GLY A 32 4.58 14.26 -4.43
CA GLY A 32 5.88 13.68 -4.77
C GLY A 32 6.48 12.83 -3.65
N MET A 33 7.79 12.63 -3.71
CA MET A 33 8.50 11.73 -2.78
C MET A 33 8.46 12.24 -1.34
N GLU A 34 8.69 13.54 -1.12
CA GLU A 34 8.78 14.12 0.23
C GLU A 34 7.45 13.99 0.99
N GLY A 35 6.34 14.40 0.37
CA GLY A 35 5.01 14.28 0.99
C GLY A 35 4.60 12.83 1.24
N LEU A 36 4.96 11.92 0.33
CA LEU A 36 4.70 10.50 0.51
C LEU A 36 5.53 9.87 1.64
N THR A 37 6.82 10.23 1.76
CA THR A 37 7.68 9.77 2.86
C THR A 37 7.16 10.25 4.21
N MET A 38 6.82 11.53 4.35
CA MET A 38 6.26 12.06 5.60
C MET A 38 4.95 11.35 5.99
N LEU A 39 4.05 11.13 5.03
CA LEU A 39 2.81 10.40 5.27
C LEU A 39 3.09 8.97 5.74
N PHE A 40 4.01 8.27 5.08
CA PHE A 40 4.38 6.91 5.41
C PHE A 40 4.96 6.80 6.82
N ASP A 41 5.88 7.70 7.18
CA ASP A 41 6.51 7.69 8.50
C ASP A 41 5.49 7.93 9.62
N VAL A 42 4.59 8.92 9.46
CA VAL A 42 3.52 9.18 10.44
C VAL A 42 2.62 7.96 10.64
N VAL A 43 2.19 7.31 9.55
CA VAL A 43 1.31 6.14 9.63
C VAL A 43 2.03 4.94 10.22
N ARG A 44 3.28 4.69 9.81
CA ARG A 44 4.10 3.58 10.31
C ARG A 44 4.39 3.73 11.80
N ASP A 45 4.76 4.93 12.24
CA ASP A 45 5.04 5.21 13.65
C ASP A 45 3.78 5.05 14.50
N HIS A 46 2.64 5.59 14.04
CA HIS A 46 1.37 5.42 14.73
C HIS A 46 0.96 3.94 14.83
N TRP A 47 1.11 3.17 13.75
CA TRP A 47 0.82 1.75 13.76
C TRP A 47 1.76 0.98 14.70
N ALA A 48 3.06 1.29 14.69
CA ALA A 48 4.02 0.66 15.60
C ALA A 48 3.67 0.91 17.08
N GLN A 49 3.13 2.09 17.39
CA GLN A 49 2.75 2.47 18.76
C GLN A 49 1.39 1.91 19.20
N THR A 50 0.43 1.78 18.28
CA THR A 50 -0.99 1.53 18.63
C THR A 50 -1.57 0.25 18.04
N GLY A 51 -0.90 -0.34 17.05
CA GLY A 51 -1.43 -1.41 16.20
C GLY A 51 -2.56 -0.98 15.28
N ARG A 52 -2.85 0.34 15.16
CA ARG A 52 -4.00 0.85 14.40
C ARG A 52 -3.58 1.62 13.15
N LEU A 53 -4.26 1.31 12.06
CA LEU A 53 -4.15 2.00 10.77
C LEU A 53 -5.25 3.05 10.59
N PRO A 54 -5.03 4.09 9.77
CA PRO A 54 -6.05 5.09 9.47
C PRO A 54 -7.22 4.49 8.65
N GLY A 55 -8.43 4.97 8.92
CA GLY A 55 -9.66 4.59 8.20
C GLY A 55 -9.83 5.25 6.82
N ASN A 56 -8.73 5.50 6.10
CA ASN A 56 -8.75 6.18 4.80
C ASN A 56 -8.05 5.29 3.76
N ILE A 57 -8.76 4.87 2.72
CA ILE A 57 -8.22 3.99 1.67
C ILE A 57 -7.07 4.64 0.89
N ASP A 58 -7.14 5.95 0.59
CA ASP A 58 -6.09 6.65 -0.16
C ASP A 58 -4.80 6.74 0.68
N VAL A 59 -4.97 7.10 1.96
CA VAL A 59 -4.18 6.63 3.11
C VAL A 59 -3.28 5.41 2.89
N LEU A 60 -3.96 4.28 2.98
CA LEU A 60 -3.40 2.94 3.02
C LEU A 60 -2.74 2.56 1.69
N ARG A 61 -3.35 2.95 0.57
CA ARG A 61 -2.80 2.70 -0.77
C ARG A 61 -1.51 3.47 -1.01
N ALA A 62 -1.41 4.70 -0.51
CA ALA A 62 -0.17 5.47 -0.53
C ALA A 62 0.94 4.78 0.27
N CYS A 63 0.61 4.32 1.48
CA CYS A 63 1.57 3.59 2.31
C CYS A 63 2.04 2.29 1.65
N LEU A 64 1.13 1.51 1.06
CA LEU A 64 1.45 0.27 0.37
C LEU A 64 2.35 0.52 -0.86
N PHE A 65 2.04 1.53 -1.66
CA PHE A 65 2.86 1.94 -2.79
C PHE A 65 4.29 2.31 -2.34
N TYR A 66 4.43 3.07 -1.25
CA TYR A 66 5.74 3.42 -0.70
C TYR A 66 6.49 2.20 -0.17
N ALA A 67 5.81 1.27 0.50
CA ALA A 67 6.41 0.04 1.01
C ALA A 67 7.03 -0.81 -0.12
N VAL A 68 6.33 -0.98 -1.25
CA VAL A 68 6.87 -1.70 -2.43
C VAL A 68 8.14 -1.02 -2.96
N ARG A 69 8.16 0.32 -2.99
CA ARG A 69 9.36 1.06 -3.38
C ARG A 69 10.51 0.77 -2.43
N GLY A 70 10.28 0.83 -1.11
CA GLY A 70 11.27 0.50 -0.10
C GLY A 70 11.84 -0.92 -0.26
N HIS A 71 10.95 -1.91 -0.40
CA HIS A 71 11.31 -3.31 -0.59
C HIS A 71 12.17 -3.56 -1.85
N ARG A 72 11.87 -2.87 -2.96
CA ARG A 72 12.72 -2.91 -4.16
C ARG A 72 14.11 -2.29 -3.92
N HIS A 73 14.19 -1.21 -3.15
CA HIS A 73 15.48 -0.53 -2.88
C HIS A 73 16.33 -1.27 -1.84
N SER A 74 15.73 -2.04 -0.93
CA SER A 74 16.44 -2.86 0.06
C SER A 74 16.95 -4.20 -0.50
N GLY A 75 16.75 -4.47 -1.80
CA GLY A 75 17.22 -5.68 -2.47
C GLY A 75 16.22 -6.83 -2.52
N GLY A 76 15.02 -6.67 -1.96
CA GLY A 76 13.92 -7.62 -2.12
C GLY A 76 14.14 -9.01 -1.50
N TYR A 77 15.05 -9.14 -0.53
CA TYR A 77 15.46 -10.44 0.02
C TYR A 77 14.44 -11.08 0.96
N GLU A 78 13.66 -10.27 1.68
CA GLU A 78 12.61 -10.72 2.61
C GLU A 78 11.25 -10.71 1.91
N PRO A 79 10.40 -11.74 2.06
CA PRO A 79 9.10 -11.76 1.38
C PRO A 79 8.24 -10.54 1.72
N PHE A 80 7.74 -9.84 0.69
CA PHE A 80 7.04 -8.57 0.85
C PHE A 80 5.75 -8.73 1.66
N GLY A 81 4.97 -9.78 1.39
CA GLY A 81 3.74 -10.09 2.12
C GLY A 81 3.96 -10.55 3.57
N GLN A 82 5.19 -10.87 3.96
CA GLN A 82 5.51 -11.24 5.34
C GLN A 82 5.84 -10.06 6.25
N ASP A 83 6.00 -8.86 5.70
CA ASP A 83 6.10 -7.64 6.51
C ASP A 83 4.75 -7.43 7.24
N PRO A 84 4.74 -7.43 8.59
CA PRO A 84 3.50 -7.29 9.36
C PRO A 84 2.76 -5.97 9.07
N PHE A 85 3.48 -4.90 8.71
CA PHE A 85 2.87 -3.64 8.30
C PHE A 85 2.17 -3.77 6.95
N VAL A 86 2.78 -4.45 5.98
CA VAL A 86 2.18 -4.74 4.67
C VAL A 86 0.93 -5.59 4.84
N ALA A 87 1.00 -6.66 5.63
CA ALA A 87 -0.16 -7.52 5.93
C ALA A 87 -1.31 -6.70 6.53
N ALA A 88 -1.04 -5.84 7.51
CA ALA A 88 -2.04 -4.98 8.12
C ALA A 88 -2.66 -3.99 7.11
N LEU A 89 -1.86 -3.42 6.21
CA LEU A 89 -2.36 -2.55 5.15
C LEU A 89 -3.33 -3.28 4.21
N ILE A 90 -2.99 -4.49 3.77
CA ILE A 90 -3.84 -5.29 2.87
C ILE A 90 -5.15 -5.66 3.54
N GLU A 91 -5.11 -6.15 4.78
CA GLU A 91 -6.30 -6.48 5.57
C GLU A 91 -7.19 -5.24 5.73
N SER A 92 -6.63 -4.09 6.12
CA SER A 92 -7.39 -2.85 6.29
C SER A 92 -7.96 -2.29 4.99
N ILE A 93 -7.26 -2.43 3.85
CA ILE A 93 -7.78 -2.01 2.55
C ILE A 93 -8.97 -2.89 2.15
N ARG A 94 -8.83 -4.21 2.34
CA ARG A 94 -9.87 -5.18 2.02
C ARG A 94 -11.12 -4.98 2.89
N ASP A 95 -10.95 -4.75 4.18
CA ASP A 95 -12.06 -4.49 5.10
C ASP A 95 -12.86 -3.22 4.74
N GLN A 96 -12.18 -2.19 4.24
CA GLN A 96 -12.82 -0.91 3.89
C GLN A 96 -13.42 -0.90 2.48
N ALA A 97 -12.80 -1.60 1.53
CA ALA A 97 -13.17 -1.53 0.12
C ALA A 97 -13.95 -2.75 -0.40
N GLY A 98 -13.87 -3.88 0.29
CA GLY A 98 -14.28 -5.18 -0.23
C GLY A 98 -13.30 -5.72 -1.27
N ASP A 99 -13.81 -6.46 -2.26
CA ASP A 99 -12.99 -7.21 -3.21
C ASP A 99 -12.45 -6.40 -4.39
N LEU A 100 -12.99 -5.20 -4.64
CA LEU A 100 -12.71 -4.41 -5.85
C LEU A 100 -12.47 -2.94 -5.51
N LEU A 101 -11.41 -2.37 -6.09
CA LEU A 101 -11.08 -0.94 -5.98
C LEU A 101 -10.83 -0.31 -7.35
N PRO A 102 -11.15 0.97 -7.55
CA PRO A 102 -10.67 1.69 -8.73
C PRO A 102 -9.15 1.89 -8.67
N ALA A 103 -8.45 1.65 -9.77
CA ALA A 103 -7.07 2.11 -9.95
C ALA A 103 -7.02 3.65 -9.92
N LYS A 104 -5.98 4.23 -9.34
CA LYS A 104 -5.82 5.69 -9.16
C LYS A 104 -4.38 6.13 -9.43
N GLY A 105 -4.20 7.10 -10.33
CA GLY A 105 -2.88 7.65 -10.67
C GLY A 105 -1.91 6.69 -11.38
N THR A 106 -2.38 5.49 -11.77
CA THR A 106 -1.59 4.33 -12.27
C THR A 106 -0.26 4.69 -12.91
N VAL A 107 0.83 4.11 -12.41
CA VAL A 107 2.15 4.25 -13.03
C VAL A 107 2.10 3.53 -14.38
N VAL A 108 2.24 4.28 -15.48
CA VAL A 108 2.29 3.76 -16.86
C VAL A 108 3.65 3.15 -17.15
#